data_AF-A0A7W1KQT7-F1
#
_entry.id   AF-A0A7W1KQT7-F1
#
_cell.length_a   1.000
_cell.length_b   1.000
_cell.length_c   1.000
_cell.angle_alpha   90.00
_cell.angle_beta   90.00
_cell.angle_gamma   90.00
#
_symmetry.space_group_name_H-M   'P 1'
#
loop_
_entity.id
_entity.type
_entity.pdbx_description
1 polymer ?
#
loop_
_entity_poly.entity_id
_entity_poly.type
_entity_poly.pdbx_seq_one_letter_code
_entity_poly.pdbx_strand_id
1 'polypeptide(L)'
;MRPFGLLLASHTVLLAWIVSVTAAPVARSVSSSRQFIVYGPDAHLRGGICDLAERTKQNALKLLQMADDWRTPIVINAHYPEANLPEAPPAALHLGQTGFGLKLQLDLRVDLNAPQRTLEREILRAVFLEISYRNQWDIAPGVAYVEPPDWLLEGALALEGGRDLARIAGGLSAAAVSGNISSLEDFLRQNPALLESPLRVVYRAYSAALLVTLAEMPGAKQNLARLLADLPRAESDPAAALRSHFSALGKDAEETERIWTASVTRLAASEHYRLLDCGETERQLGQVLHLQVRKADRAPTDYTLEEFPAFVHLTAAKNAFRDIAEELLLLSGRANPLYRPVLTEYQRIIGLLARGKTNRISERLAKARGAREQINRRMGGIEDYMNWFEATQARSTSGAFHDYFQAAELATKQKRHRRDPISVYLDALEAQLQQ
;
A
#
# COMPACT_ATOMS: atom_id res chain seq x y z
N MET A 1 -14.33 26.74 91.02
CA MET A 1 -15.05 26.73 89.73
C MET A 1 -14.44 25.63 88.86
N ARG A 2 -15.22 24.57 88.59
CA ARG A 2 -15.00 23.67 87.44
C ARG A 2 -15.56 24.41 86.19
N PRO A 3 -15.16 24.09 84.92
CA PRO A 3 -15.24 22.70 84.46
C PRO A 3 -14.37 22.25 83.24
N PHE A 4 -14.54 20.95 82.92
CA PHE A 4 -14.30 20.21 81.64
C PHE A 4 -12.90 20.29 80.98
N GLY A 5 -12.17 19.22 80.64
CA GLY A 5 -12.49 17.81 80.37
C GLY A 5 -12.25 17.47 78.89
N LEU A 6 -11.24 16.65 78.53
CA LEU A 6 -11.10 15.80 77.31
C LEU A 6 -9.66 15.22 77.29
N LEU A 7 -9.43 13.92 77.54
CA LEU A 7 -9.41 12.78 76.59
C LEU A 7 -8.34 12.82 75.48
N LEU A 8 -7.34 11.92 75.65
CA LEU A 8 -6.71 11.01 74.67
C LEU A 8 -6.50 11.47 73.21
N ALA A 9 -5.25 11.41 72.73
CA ALA A 9 -4.86 10.51 71.63
C ALA A 9 -3.35 10.55 71.39
N SER A 10 -2.74 9.37 71.51
CA SER A 10 -1.43 9.01 70.96
C SER A 10 -1.37 9.28 69.46
N HIS A 11 -0.33 9.95 68.97
CA HIS A 11 0.02 9.98 67.55
C HIS A 11 1.43 9.40 67.37
N THR A 12 1.47 8.10 67.09
CA THR A 12 2.57 7.43 66.40
C THR A 12 2.69 8.00 64.99
N VAL A 13 3.80 8.68 64.72
CA VAL A 13 4.15 9.15 63.37
C VAL A 13 4.70 7.97 62.58
N LEU A 14 3.93 7.49 61.61
CA LEU A 14 4.33 6.46 60.66
C LEU A 14 4.99 7.18 59.46
N LEU A 15 6.32 7.13 59.34
CA LEU A 15 7.03 7.57 58.15
C LEU A 15 6.76 6.59 57.01
N ALA A 16 5.83 6.94 56.12
CA ALA A 16 5.66 6.26 54.85
C ALA A 16 6.82 6.63 53.92
N TRP A 17 7.70 5.67 53.66
CA TRP A 17 8.67 5.76 52.58
C TRP A 17 7.92 5.72 51.26
N ILE A 18 7.76 6.88 50.63
CA ILE A 18 7.31 6.97 49.24
C ILE A 18 8.48 6.46 48.40
N VAL A 19 8.43 5.20 48.00
CA VAL A 19 9.25 4.69 46.91
C VAL A 19 8.73 5.37 45.65
N SER A 20 9.40 6.43 45.22
CA SER A 20 9.22 6.98 43.88
C SER A 20 9.67 5.90 42.90
N VAL A 21 8.71 5.17 42.32
CA VAL A 21 8.95 4.40 41.11
C VAL A 21 9.24 5.41 40.00
N THR A 22 10.50 5.79 39.84
CA THR A 22 10.95 6.50 38.64
C THR A 22 10.88 5.50 37.50
N ALA A 23 9.77 5.53 36.75
CA ALA A 23 9.72 4.88 35.45
C ALA A 23 10.92 5.39 34.64
N ALA A 24 11.78 4.49 34.18
CA ALA A 24 12.92 4.87 33.34
C ALA A 24 12.37 5.65 32.12
N PRO A 25 13.02 6.75 31.71
CA PRO A 25 12.54 7.54 30.58
C PRO A 25 12.44 6.63 29.36
N VAL A 26 11.24 6.55 28.77
CA VAL A 26 11.01 5.75 27.57
C VAL A 26 11.98 6.20 26.49
N ALA A 27 12.77 5.25 25.97
CA ALA A 27 13.77 5.54 24.97
C ALA A 27 13.12 6.17 23.73
N ARG A 28 13.70 7.27 23.25
CA ARG A 28 13.18 8.03 22.11
C ARG A 28 14.26 8.33 21.09
N SER A 29 13.85 8.45 19.83
CA SER A 29 14.66 8.99 18.74
C SER A 29 13.94 10.19 18.13
N VAL A 30 14.70 11.15 17.64
CA VAL A 30 14.18 12.36 16.98
C VAL A 30 14.67 12.35 15.54
N SER A 31 13.78 12.61 14.60
CA SER A 31 14.10 12.63 13.17
C SER A 31 15.00 13.81 12.78
N SER A 32 15.55 13.78 11.57
CA SER A 32 16.48 14.81 11.09
C SER A 32 15.84 16.21 11.03
N SER A 33 14.58 16.31 10.63
CA SER A 33 13.83 17.57 10.65
C SER A 33 13.34 17.99 12.03
N ARG A 34 13.48 17.10 13.03
CA ARG A 34 12.97 17.21 14.41
C ARG A 34 11.44 17.25 14.53
N GLN A 35 10.71 17.06 13.43
CA GLN A 35 9.25 17.00 13.45
C GLN A 35 8.76 15.70 14.10
N PHE A 36 9.44 14.57 13.83
CA PHE A 36 8.99 13.27 14.32
C PHE A 36 9.76 12.89 15.58
N ILE A 37 9.02 12.55 16.63
CA ILE A 37 9.55 12.08 17.91
C ILE A 37 9.03 10.67 18.11
N VAL A 38 9.90 9.68 17.91
CA VAL A 38 9.53 8.27 17.98
C VAL A 38 9.89 7.73 19.36
N TYR A 39 8.91 7.20 20.07
CA TYR A 39 9.08 6.40 21.27
C TYR A 39 8.93 4.93 20.91
N GLY A 40 9.73 4.08 21.54
CA GLY A 40 9.65 2.65 21.33
C GLY A 40 10.81 1.91 21.98
N PRO A 41 10.68 0.59 22.18
CA PRO A 41 11.66 -0.20 22.92
C PRO A 41 13.02 -0.30 22.21
N ASP A 42 13.04 -0.38 20.88
CA ASP A 42 14.25 -0.65 20.09
C ASP A 42 14.75 0.59 19.32
N ALA A 43 16.05 0.89 19.43
CA ALA A 43 16.69 1.99 18.72
C ALA A 43 16.67 1.85 17.20
N HIS A 44 16.82 0.63 16.67
CA HIS A 44 16.80 0.35 15.23
C HIS A 44 15.39 0.55 14.65
N LEU A 45 14.37 0.05 15.35
CA LEU A 45 12.96 0.31 15.04
C LEU A 45 12.67 1.82 14.98
N ARG A 46 13.09 2.57 16.01
CA ARG A 46 12.89 4.01 16.05
C ARG A 46 13.62 4.73 14.91
N GLY A 47 14.83 4.29 14.56
CA GLY A 47 15.59 4.81 13.43
C GLY A 47 14.90 4.60 12.09
N GLY A 48 14.45 3.37 11.79
CA GLY A 48 13.72 3.07 10.56
C GLY A 48 12.40 3.83 10.42
N ILE A 49 11.66 4.01 11.53
CA ILE A 49 10.43 4.83 11.53
C ILE A 49 10.76 6.31 11.26
N CYS A 50 11.82 6.86 11.86
CA CYS A 50 12.27 8.22 11.56
C CYS A 50 12.59 8.39 10.07
N ASP A 51 13.35 7.46 9.48
CA ASP A 51 13.75 7.53 8.08
C ASP A 51 12.57 7.41 7.13
N LEU A 52 11.63 6.49 7.40
CA LEU A 52 10.40 6.40 6.64
C LEU A 52 9.61 7.70 6.73
N ALA A 53 9.44 8.24 7.95
CA ALA A 53 8.64 9.42 8.15
C ALA A 53 9.19 10.64 7.43
N GLU A 54 10.52 10.82 7.45
CA GLU A 54 11.17 11.86 6.67
C GLU A 54 10.98 11.64 5.16
N ARG A 55 11.13 10.42 4.64
CA ARG A 55 10.92 10.15 3.20
C ARG A 55 9.47 10.43 2.77
N THR A 56 8.48 9.92 3.50
CA THR A 56 7.06 10.15 3.24
C THR A 56 6.74 11.65 3.28
N LYS A 57 7.24 12.38 4.29
CA LYS A 57 7.08 13.83 4.35
C LYS A 57 7.71 14.53 3.16
N GLN A 58 8.94 14.19 2.79
CA GLN A 58 9.63 14.84 1.67
C GLN A 58 8.90 14.60 0.35
N ASN A 59 8.30 13.42 0.15
CA ASN A 59 7.47 13.15 -1.02
C ASN A 59 6.19 14.00 -1.01
N ALA A 60 5.51 14.10 0.13
CA ALA A 60 4.33 14.94 0.31
C ALA A 60 4.64 16.43 0.03
N LEU A 61 5.71 16.97 0.61
CA LEU A 61 6.11 18.37 0.39
C LEU A 61 6.50 18.64 -1.07
N LYS A 62 7.15 17.68 -1.75
CA LYS A 62 7.45 17.78 -3.19
C LYS A 62 6.19 17.80 -4.06
N LEU A 63 5.20 16.97 -3.73
CA LEU A 63 3.90 16.95 -4.40
C LEU A 63 3.21 18.32 -4.28
N LEU A 64 3.23 18.90 -3.08
CA LEU A 64 2.57 20.17 -2.77
C LEU A 64 3.42 21.41 -3.12
N GLN A 65 4.70 21.24 -3.48
CA GLN A 65 5.68 22.31 -3.65
C GLN A 65 5.81 23.22 -2.42
N MET A 66 5.79 22.61 -1.24
CA MET A 66 5.91 23.32 0.03
C MET A 66 7.33 23.22 0.56
N ALA A 67 7.76 24.26 1.29
CA ALA A 67 8.96 24.19 2.11
C ALA A 67 8.69 23.33 3.36
N ASP A 68 9.76 22.89 4.01
CA ASP A 68 9.67 22.16 5.29
C ASP A 68 9.60 23.16 6.45
N ASP A 69 8.42 23.70 6.71
CA ASP A 69 8.12 24.73 7.72
C ASP A 69 7.07 24.24 8.76
N TRP A 70 7.19 22.97 9.16
CA TRP A 70 6.31 22.38 10.17
C TRP A 70 6.32 23.16 11.49
N ARG A 71 5.18 23.16 12.19
CA ARG A 71 5.02 23.83 13.50
C ARG A 71 4.67 22.89 14.63
N THR A 72 3.98 21.80 14.30
CA THR A 72 3.51 20.83 15.28
C THR A 72 4.35 19.55 15.16
N PRO A 73 5.00 19.10 16.25
CA PRO A 73 5.67 17.82 16.24
C PRO A 73 4.67 16.67 16.17
N ILE A 74 5.05 15.60 15.48
CA ILE A 74 4.29 14.36 15.38
C ILE A 74 4.97 13.33 16.30
N VAL A 75 4.28 12.95 17.37
CA VAL A 75 4.76 11.94 18.31
C VAL A 75 4.34 10.57 17.80
N ILE A 76 5.27 9.63 17.69
CA ILE A 76 4.99 8.28 17.23
C ILE A 76 5.32 7.30 18.36
N ASN A 77 4.34 6.53 18.83
CA ASN A 77 4.55 5.50 19.85
C ASN A 77 4.51 4.12 19.22
N ALA A 78 5.68 3.54 19.00
CA ALA A 78 5.83 2.20 18.46
C ALA A 78 5.87 1.16 19.58
N HIS A 79 4.90 0.25 19.61
CA HIS A 79 4.84 -0.86 20.55
C HIS A 79 4.67 -2.20 19.82
N TYR A 80 5.23 -3.27 20.37
CA TYR A 80 5.00 -4.61 19.85
C TYR A 80 3.64 -5.13 20.32
N PRO A 81 3.00 -6.07 19.58
CA PRO A 81 1.82 -6.78 20.05
C PRO A 81 2.08 -7.43 21.42
N GLU A 82 1.18 -7.17 22.37
CA GLU A 82 1.16 -7.85 23.67
C GLU A 82 0.06 -8.90 23.65
N ALA A 83 0.38 -10.13 24.09
CA ALA A 83 -0.49 -11.30 23.95
C ALA A 83 -1.80 -11.21 24.75
N ASN A 84 -1.91 -10.25 25.68
CA ASN A 84 -3.00 -10.18 26.68
C ASN A 84 -3.81 -8.88 26.61
N LEU A 85 -3.61 -8.03 25.58
CA LEU A 85 -4.39 -6.82 25.39
C LEU A 85 -5.47 -7.02 24.32
N PRO A 86 -6.61 -6.29 24.38
CA PRO A 86 -7.62 -6.32 23.33
C PRO A 86 -7.00 -6.03 21.95
N GLU A 87 -7.61 -6.53 20.88
CA GLU A 87 -7.20 -6.28 19.49
C GLU A 87 -7.30 -4.78 19.16
N ALA A 88 -6.27 -4.01 19.52
CA ALA A 88 -6.10 -2.64 19.09
C ALA A 88 -5.78 -2.61 17.59
N PRO A 89 -6.20 -1.55 16.88
CA PRO A 89 -5.88 -1.40 15.47
C PRO A 89 -4.35 -1.38 15.25
N PRO A 90 -3.85 -1.86 14.09
CA PRO A 90 -2.42 -1.91 13.79
C PRO A 90 -1.76 -0.52 13.80
N ALA A 91 -2.52 0.53 13.52
CA ALA A 91 -2.10 1.91 13.71
C ALA A 91 -3.33 2.75 14.08
N ALA A 92 -3.15 3.70 15.00
CA ALA A 92 -4.17 4.65 15.41
C ALA A 92 -3.56 6.04 15.50
N LEU A 93 -4.07 6.96 14.68
CA LEU A 93 -3.72 8.38 14.79
C LEU A 93 -4.70 9.09 15.71
N HIS A 94 -4.15 9.72 16.73
CA HIS A 94 -4.84 10.55 17.69
C HIS A 94 -4.45 12.01 17.47
N LEU A 95 -5.45 12.84 17.21
CA LEU A 95 -5.31 14.29 17.14
C LEU A 95 -6.04 14.92 18.32
N GLY A 96 -5.34 15.80 19.05
CA GLY A 96 -5.92 16.50 20.18
C GLY A 96 -5.25 17.84 20.42
N GLN A 97 -5.90 18.68 21.22
CA GLN A 97 -5.36 19.97 21.64
C GLN A 97 -4.94 19.90 23.10
N THR A 98 -3.77 20.43 23.39
CA THR A 98 -3.25 20.61 24.74
C THR A 98 -3.22 22.09 25.08
N GLY A 99 -3.01 22.45 26.36
CA GLY A 99 -2.78 23.85 26.75
C GLY A 99 -1.58 24.52 26.07
N PHE A 100 -0.73 23.75 25.37
CA PHE A 100 0.43 24.21 24.62
C PHE A 100 0.24 24.16 23.09
N GLY A 101 -0.97 23.87 22.61
CA GLY A 101 -1.29 23.79 21.18
C GLY A 101 -1.66 22.37 20.72
N LEU A 102 -1.73 22.22 19.39
CA LEU A 102 -2.08 20.95 18.73
C LEU A 102 -1.05 19.86 19.06
N LYS A 103 -1.52 18.65 19.32
CA LYS A 103 -0.71 17.45 19.53
C LYS A 103 -1.17 16.38 18.55
N LEU A 104 -0.26 15.98 17.66
CA LEU A 104 -0.41 14.83 16.78
C LEU A 104 0.31 13.64 17.42
N GLN A 105 -0.42 12.57 17.71
CA GLN A 105 0.12 11.33 18.26
C GLN A 105 -0.30 10.14 17.41
N LEU A 106 0.66 9.40 16.87
CA LEU A 106 0.45 8.18 16.11
C LEU A 106 0.88 6.98 16.93
N ASP A 107 -0.08 6.17 17.37
CA ASP A 107 0.18 4.93 18.09
C ASP A 107 0.27 3.79 17.07
N LEU A 108 1.45 3.16 16.99
CA LEU A 108 1.77 2.12 16.02
C LEU A 108 1.97 0.79 16.73
N ARG A 109 1.22 -0.21 16.28
CA ARG A 109 1.47 -1.60 16.64
C ARG A 109 2.38 -2.23 15.58
N VAL A 110 3.62 -2.46 15.95
CA VAL A 110 4.66 -2.99 15.08
C VAL A 110 4.55 -4.52 15.07
N ASP A 111 3.79 -5.04 14.10
CA ASP A 111 3.78 -6.46 13.76
C ASP A 111 4.87 -6.76 12.71
N LEU A 112 5.52 -7.93 12.82
CA LEU A 112 6.48 -8.48 11.87
C LEU A 112 5.90 -8.57 10.45
N ASN A 113 4.58 -8.69 10.33
CA ASN A 113 3.86 -8.77 9.06
C ASN A 113 3.09 -7.49 8.70
N ALA A 114 3.23 -6.40 9.46
CA ALA A 114 2.51 -5.17 9.17
C ALA A 114 2.97 -4.60 7.81
N PRO A 115 2.07 -4.38 6.84
CA PRO A 115 2.47 -3.86 5.55
C PRO A 115 2.99 -2.44 5.69
N GLN A 116 4.23 -2.20 5.25
CA GLN A 116 4.91 -0.89 5.22
C GLN A 116 3.99 0.25 4.74
N ARG A 117 3.16 -0.06 3.74
CA ARG A 117 2.22 0.88 3.15
C ARG A 117 1.17 1.42 4.13
N THR A 118 0.75 0.63 5.11
CA THR A 118 -0.18 1.11 6.15
C THR A 118 0.50 2.14 7.04
N LEU A 119 1.79 1.92 7.36
CA LEU A 119 2.57 2.87 8.13
C LEU A 119 2.81 4.18 7.34
N GLU A 120 3.21 4.07 6.06
CA GLU A 120 3.34 5.23 5.16
C GLU A 120 2.05 6.02 5.07
N ARG A 121 0.90 5.33 4.96
CA ARG A 121 -0.42 5.97 4.91
C ARG A 121 -0.73 6.75 6.17
N GLU A 122 -0.51 6.19 7.36
CA GLU A 122 -0.80 6.90 8.61
C GLU A 122 0.18 8.04 8.88
N ILE A 123 1.46 7.90 8.52
CA ILE A 123 2.42 9.00 8.58
C ILE A 123 1.99 10.12 7.64
N LEU A 124 1.64 9.79 6.39
CA LEU A 124 1.17 10.77 5.41
C LEU A 124 -0.08 11.49 5.91
N ARG A 125 -1.02 10.75 6.50
CA ARG A 125 -2.22 11.31 7.13
C ARG A 125 -1.88 12.29 8.25
N ALA A 126 -0.93 11.95 9.12
CA ALA A 126 -0.45 12.87 10.16
C ALA A 126 0.22 14.13 9.58
N VAL A 127 1.00 13.99 8.51
CA VAL A 127 1.62 15.12 7.80
C VAL A 127 0.56 16.03 7.17
N PHE A 128 -0.45 15.48 6.50
CA PHE A 128 -1.52 16.28 5.92
C PHE A 128 -2.37 16.98 6.98
N LEU A 129 -2.67 16.32 8.10
CA LEU A 129 -3.33 16.98 9.23
C LEU A 129 -2.49 18.13 9.81
N GLU A 130 -1.17 17.94 9.93
CA GLU A 130 -0.27 19.03 10.35
C GLU A 130 -0.39 20.22 9.40
N ILE A 131 -0.34 19.99 8.08
CA ILE A 131 -0.47 21.04 7.06
C ILE A 131 -1.82 21.75 7.15
N SER A 132 -2.92 21.00 7.24
CA SER A 132 -4.29 21.53 7.31
C SER A 132 -4.52 22.42 8.53
N TYR A 133 -3.92 22.06 9.67
CA TYR A 133 -4.11 22.76 10.94
C TYR A 133 -2.94 23.66 11.35
N ARG A 134 -1.86 23.73 10.57
CA ARG A 134 -0.61 24.46 10.89
C ARG A 134 -0.81 25.91 11.32
N ASN A 135 -1.78 26.58 10.69
CA ASN A 135 -2.07 28.00 10.90
C ASN A 135 -3.35 28.23 11.71
N GLN A 136 -3.90 27.19 12.34
CA GLN A 136 -5.12 27.26 13.14
C GLN A 136 -4.78 27.25 14.62
N TRP A 137 -5.00 28.39 15.26
CA TRP A 137 -4.66 28.63 16.67
C TRP A 137 -5.90 28.65 17.58
N ASP A 138 -7.10 28.71 17.00
CA ASP A 138 -8.38 28.83 17.71
C ASP A 138 -9.31 27.63 17.38
N ILE A 139 -8.84 26.43 17.70
CA ILE A 139 -9.69 25.24 17.68
C ILE A 139 -10.27 25.12 19.09
N ALA A 140 -11.59 24.92 19.20
CA ALA A 140 -12.21 24.71 20.50
C ALA A 140 -11.94 23.27 20.98
N PRO A 141 -11.64 23.06 22.27
CA PRO A 141 -11.52 21.73 22.84
C PRO A 141 -12.80 20.90 22.59
N GLY A 142 -12.63 19.68 22.09
CA GLY A 142 -13.74 18.76 21.80
C GLY A 142 -14.35 18.87 20.40
N VAL A 143 -13.86 19.77 19.54
CA VAL A 143 -14.22 19.78 18.11
C VAL A 143 -13.58 18.58 17.41
N ALA A 144 -14.39 17.84 16.65
CA ALA A 144 -13.90 16.76 15.81
C ALA A 144 -13.05 17.33 14.66
N TYR A 145 -11.88 16.74 14.44
CA TYR A 145 -11.00 17.14 13.35
C TYR A 145 -11.50 16.55 12.01
N VAL A 146 -11.30 17.30 10.94
CA VAL A 146 -11.62 16.87 9.58
C VAL A 146 -10.42 16.11 9.04
N GLU A 147 -10.65 14.85 8.69
CA GLU A 147 -9.62 13.98 8.13
C GLU A 147 -9.31 14.34 6.68
N PRO A 148 -8.05 14.21 6.23
CA PRO A 148 -7.73 14.31 4.81
C PRO A 148 -8.46 13.21 4.04
N PRO A 149 -9.03 13.51 2.85
CA PRO A 149 -9.74 12.53 2.05
C PRO A 149 -8.88 11.33 1.68
N ASP A 150 -9.45 10.13 1.75
CA ASP A 150 -8.73 8.89 1.47
C ASP A 150 -8.15 8.82 0.06
N TRP A 151 -8.84 9.37 -0.94
CA TRP A 151 -8.36 9.40 -2.31
C TRP A 151 -7.06 10.21 -2.43
N LEU A 152 -6.90 11.25 -1.61
CA LEU A 152 -5.70 12.08 -1.63
C LEU A 152 -4.52 11.35 -0.97
N LEU A 153 -4.77 10.60 0.11
CA LEU A 153 -3.77 9.73 0.74
C LEU A 153 -3.32 8.62 -0.22
N GLU A 154 -4.26 7.85 -0.75
CA GLU A 154 -3.96 6.72 -1.64
C GLU A 154 -3.36 7.19 -2.97
N GLY A 155 -3.83 8.31 -3.51
CA GLY A 155 -3.26 8.92 -4.72
C GLY A 155 -1.83 9.40 -4.50
N ALA A 156 -1.55 10.08 -3.38
CA ALA A 156 -0.22 10.58 -3.08
C ALA A 156 0.78 9.42 -2.90
N LEU A 157 0.39 8.37 -2.18
CA LEU A 157 1.18 7.13 -2.07
C LEU A 157 1.40 6.45 -3.43
N ALA A 158 0.41 6.48 -4.33
CA ALA A 158 0.54 5.91 -5.67
C ALA A 158 1.57 6.65 -6.55
N LEU A 159 1.77 7.94 -6.32
CA LEU A 159 2.76 8.76 -7.04
C LEU A 159 4.18 8.59 -6.49
N GLU A 160 4.37 7.99 -5.32
CA GLU A 160 5.69 7.78 -4.75
C GLU A 160 6.52 6.82 -5.62
N GLY A 161 7.63 7.30 -6.17
CA GLY A 161 8.61 6.47 -6.88
C GLY A 161 8.27 6.08 -8.33
N GLY A 162 7.09 6.44 -8.86
CA GLY A 162 6.69 6.38 -10.28
C GLY A 162 6.60 4.98 -10.93
N ARG A 163 7.32 3.99 -10.41
CA ARG A 163 7.39 2.61 -10.93
C ARG A 163 6.13 1.80 -10.69
N ASP A 164 5.30 2.21 -9.73
CA ASP A 164 4.07 1.51 -9.35
C ASP A 164 2.83 1.99 -10.10
N LEU A 165 2.88 3.14 -10.80
CA LEU A 165 1.70 3.71 -11.45
C LEU A 165 1.11 2.80 -12.52
N ALA A 166 1.95 2.14 -13.32
CA ALA A 166 1.47 1.21 -14.34
C ALA A 166 0.90 -0.09 -13.75
N ARG A 167 1.38 -0.52 -12.56
CA ARG A 167 0.81 -1.66 -11.83
C ARG A 167 -0.54 -1.30 -11.22
N ILE A 168 -0.65 -0.09 -10.66
CA ILE A 168 -1.88 0.47 -10.12
C ILE A 168 -2.92 0.67 -11.23
N ALA A 169 -2.50 1.15 -12.41
CA ALA A 169 -3.34 1.32 -13.59
C ALA A 169 -4.06 0.04 -14.04
N GLY A 170 -3.45 -1.14 -13.83
CA GLY A 170 -4.07 -2.42 -14.15
C GLY A 170 -5.40 -2.67 -13.42
N GLY A 171 -5.62 -2.05 -12.26
CA GLY A 171 -6.89 -2.09 -11.54
C GLY A 171 -8.06 -1.43 -12.27
N LEU A 172 -7.79 -0.58 -13.27
CA LEU A 172 -8.82 0.11 -14.07
C LEU A 172 -9.09 -0.57 -15.41
N SER A 173 -8.26 -1.53 -15.82
CA SER A 173 -8.33 -2.18 -17.14
C SER A 173 -9.74 -2.72 -17.46
N ALA A 174 -10.33 -3.50 -16.55
CA ALA A 174 -11.65 -4.08 -16.73
C ALA A 174 -12.75 -3.01 -16.86
N ALA A 175 -12.73 -1.98 -15.99
CA ALA A 175 -13.72 -0.90 -16.01
C ALA A 175 -13.61 -0.04 -17.27
N ALA A 176 -12.40 0.24 -17.74
CA ALA A 176 -12.15 0.98 -18.97
C ALA A 176 -12.60 0.19 -20.22
N VAL A 177 -12.34 -1.11 -20.27
CA VAL A 177 -12.74 -1.98 -21.40
C VAL A 177 -14.26 -2.17 -21.45
N SER A 178 -14.91 -2.36 -20.30
CA SER A 178 -16.36 -2.56 -20.24
C SER A 178 -17.16 -1.25 -20.32
N GLY A 179 -16.49 -0.09 -20.29
CA GLY A 179 -17.13 1.22 -20.21
C GLY A 179 -17.85 1.51 -18.89
N ASN A 180 -17.64 0.68 -17.85
CA ASN A 180 -18.31 0.81 -16.55
C ASN A 180 -17.42 1.59 -15.59
N ILE A 181 -17.16 2.85 -15.92
CA ILE A 181 -16.39 3.76 -15.07
C ILE A 181 -17.35 4.39 -14.04
N SER A 182 -17.03 4.29 -12.75
CA SER A 182 -17.79 4.98 -11.70
C SER A 182 -17.72 6.50 -11.87
N SER A 183 -18.82 7.20 -11.58
CA SER A 183 -18.82 8.66 -11.65
C SER A 183 -17.83 9.27 -10.64
N LEU A 184 -17.35 10.49 -10.91
CA LEU A 184 -16.45 11.16 -9.98
C LEU A 184 -17.12 11.37 -8.61
N GLU A 185 -18.40 11.73 -8.59
CA GLU A 185 -19.16 11.96 -7.36
C GLU A 185 -19.32 10.68 -6.53
N ASP A 186 -19.66 9.56 -7.18
CA ASP A 186 -19.76 8.27 -6.51
C ASP A 186 -18.41 7.83 -5.94
N PHE A 187 -17.34 8.01 -6.72
CA PHE A 187 -15.98 7.70 -6.28
C PHE A 187 -15.57 8.53 -5.04
N LEU A 188 -15.80 9.84 -5.05
CA LEU A 188 -15.42 10.72 -3.94
C LEU A 188 -16.19 10.42 -2.64
N ARG A 189 -17.39 9.83 -2.75
CA ARG A 189 -18.21 9.42 -1.60
C ARG A 189 -17.90 8.02 -1.07
N GLN A 190 -17.10 7.23 -1.79
CA GLN A 190 -16.73 5.89 -1.33
C GLN A 190 -15.83 5.95 -0.09
N ASN A 191 -16.13 5.09 0.89
CA ASN A 191 -15.29 4.88 2.06
C ASN A 191 -14.46 3.59 1.87
N PRO A 192 -13.14 3.68 1.61
CA PRO A 192 -12.32 2.51 1.35
C PRO A 192 -12.16 1.56 2.54
N ALA A 193 -12.42 2.01 3.77
CA ALA A 193 -12.41 1.14 4.95
C ALA A 193 -13.52 0.09 4.92
N LEU A 194 -14.62 0.36 4.21
CA LEU A 194 -15.76 -0.55 4.05
C LEU A 194 -15.68 -1.42 2.79
N LEU A 195 -14.70 -1.19 1.91
CA LEU A 195 -14.55 -1.91 0.66
C LEU A 195 -13.83 -3.24 0.84
N GLU A 196 -14.26 -4.26 0.09
CA GLU A 196 -13.56 -5.53 -0.02
C GLU A 196 -12.20 -5.39 -0.70
N SER A 197 -11.32 -6.39 -0.53
CA SER A 197 -9.94 -6.33 -1.02
C SER A 197 -9.81 -6.01 -2.53
N PRO A 198 -10.59 -6.62 -3.45
CA PRO A 198 -10.52 -6.28 -4.87
C PRO A 198 -10.96 -4.84 -5.16
N LEU A 199 -12.04 -4.37 -4.52
CA LEU A 199 -12.57 -3.02 -4.69
C LEU A 199 -11.59 -1.96 -4.16
N ARG A 200 -10.83 -2.26 -3.09
CA ARG A 200 -9.75 -1.37 -2.62
C ARG A 200 -8.63 -1.18 -3.66
N VAL A 201 -8.33 -2.19 -4.47
CA VAL A 201 -7.34 -2.06 -5.57
C VAL A 201 -7.86 -1.10 -6.64
N VAL A 202 -9.13 -1.22 -7.00
CA VAL A 202 -9.78 -0.33 -7.97
C VAL A 202 -9.86 1.10 -7.42
N TYR A 203 -10.24 1.29 -6.16
CA TYR A 203 -10.28 2.59 -5.50
C TYR A 203 -8.92 3.30 -5.53
N ARG A 204 -7.84 2.57 -5.27
CA ARG A 204 -6.47 3.09 -5.35
C ARG A 204 -6.10 3.53 -6.75
N ALA A 205 -6.53 2.79 -7.75
CA ALA A 205 -6.29 3.13 -9.13
C ALA A 205 -7.08 4.38 -9.57
N TYR A 206 -8.32 4.52 -9.11
CA TYR A 206 -9.10 5.76 -9.28
C TYR A 206 -8.46 6.95 -8.57
N SER A 207 -7.97 6.75 -7.34
CA SER A 207 -7.26 7.77 -6.56
C SER A 207 -5.99 8.26 -7.29
N ALA A 208 -5.23 7.33 -7.86
CA ALA A 208 -4.07 7.64 -8.70
C ALA A 208 -4.47 8.39 -9.97
N ALA A 209 -5.52 7.97 -10.67
CA ALA A 209 -6.02 8.64 -11.86
C ALA A 209 -6.42 10.09 -11.57
N LEU A 210 -7.17 10.31 -10.48
CA LEU A 210 -7.56 11.65 -10.05
C LEU A 210 -6.33 12.51 -9.77
N LEU A 211 -5.41 12.04 -8.93
CA LEU A 211 -4.28 12.86 -8.51
C LEU A 211 -3.28 13.14 -9.65
N VAL A 212 -3.02 12.16 -10.54
CA VAL A 212 -2.22 12.38 -11.77
C VAL A 212 -2.84 13.50 -12.60
N THR A 213 -4.15 13.43 -12.83
CA THR A 213 -4.86 14.43 -13.64
C THR A 213 -4.86 15.80 -12.98
N LEU A 214 -5.07 15.87 -11.67
CA LEU A 214 -4.95 17.13 -10.93
C LEU A 214 -3.53 17.69 -11.00
N ALA A 215 -2.49 16.84 -10.89
CA ALA A 215 -1.09 17.24 -10.93
C ALA A 215 -0.65 17.81 -12.29
N GLU A 216 -1.32 17.43 -13.38
CA GLU A 216 -1.08 17.95 -14.74
C GLU A 216 -1.71 19.34 -14.98
N MET A 217 -2.61 19.79 -14.10
CA MET A 217 -3.33 21.06 -14.29
C MET A 217 -2.46 22.29 -13.99
N PRO A 218 -2.75 23.45 -14.61
CA PRO A 218 -2.08 24.70 -14.28
C PRO A 218 -2.25 25.06 -12.80
N GLY A 219 -1.14 25.34 -12.10
CA GLY A 219 -1.17 25.68 -10.68
C GLY A 219 -1.54 24.53 -9.74
N ALA A 220 -1.50 23.27 -10.24
CA ALA A 220 -1.91 22.08 -9.49
C ALA A 220 -1.36 22.01 -8.07
N LYS A 221 -0.05 22.23 -7.92
CA LYS A 221 0.64 22.09 -6.63
C LYS A 221 0.12 23.10 -5.60
N GLN A 222 -0.03 24.37 -6.02
CA GLN A 222 -0.61 25.42 -5.18
C GLN A 222 -2.08 25.17 -4.87
N ASN A 223 -2.85 24.61 -5.81
CA ASN A 223 -4.25 24.27 -5.60
C ASN A 223 -4.41 23.10 -4.63
N LEU A 224 -3.56 22.06 -4.72
CA LEU A 224 -3.53 20.95 -3.76
C LEU A 224 -3.17 21.43 -2.35
N ALA A 225 -2.15 22.29 -2.22
CA ALA A 225 -1.78 22.88 -0.93
C ALA A 225 -2.91 23.72 -0.33
N ARG A 226 -3.61 24.51 -1.15
CA ARG A 226 -4.80 25.28 -0.73
C ARG A 226 -5.96 24.38 -0.31
N LEU A 227 -6.27 23.36 -1.11
CA LEU A 227 -7.28 22.36 -0.79
C LEU A 227 -7.02 21.75 0.60
N LEU A 228 -5.78 21.32 0.87
CA LEU A 228 -5.38 20.79 2.18
C LEU A 228 -5.54 21.81 3.30
N ALA A 229 -5.11 23.06 3.10
CA ALA A 229 -5.22 24.12 4.10
C ALA A 229 -6.67 24.49 4.43
N ASP A 230 -7.57 24.38 3.44
CA ASP A 230 -8.99 24.72 3.57
C ASP A 230 -9.86 23.53 4.04
N LEU A 231 -9.32 22.30 4.12
CA LEU A 231 -10.05 21.10 4.58
C LEU A 231 -10.85 21.31 5.88
N PRO A 232 -10.30 21.92 6.94
CA PRO A 232 -11.05 22.08 8.19
C PRO A 232 -12.23 23.06 8.09
N ARG A 233 -12.31 23.83 7.01
CA ARG A 233 -13.38 24.80 6.72
C ARG A 233 -14.29 24.33 5.57
N ALA A 234 -13.93 23.23 4.91
CA ALA A 234 -14.63 22.75 3.73
C ALA A 234 -16.04 22.28 4.11
N GLU A 235 -17.02 22.65 3.28
CA GLU A 235 -18.38 22.13 3.39
C GLU A 235 -18.43 20.65 2.97
N SER A 236 -19.53 19.98 3.29
CA SER A 236 -19.68 18.52 3.14
C SER A 236 -19.68 17.99 1.70
N ASP A 237 -19.69 18.84 0.65
CA ASP A 237 -19.66 18.38 -0.75
C ASP A 237 -18.22 18.32 -1.30
N PRO A 238 -17.62 17.11 -1.43
CA PRO A 238 -16.25 16.95 -1.90
C PRO A 238 -16.07 17.34 -3.37
N ALA A 239 -17.10 17.17 -4.21
CA ALA A 239 -17.02 17.48 -5.63
C ALA A 239 -17.08 18.99 -5.88
N ALA A 240 -17.90 19.72 -5.12
CA ALA A 240 -17.89 21.18 -5.14
C ALA A 240 -16.56 21.75 -4.62
N ALA A 241 -16.01 21.19 -3.53
CA ALA A 241 -14.70 21.59 -3.02
C ALA A 241 -13.60 21.39 -4.07
N LEU A 242 -13.54 20.23 -4.73
CA LEU A 242 -12.56 20.00 -5.80
C LEU A 242 -12.68 21.01 -6.95
N ARG A 243 -13.89 21.31 -7.42
CA ARG A 243 -14.11 22.28 -8.51
C ARG A 243 -13.74 23.71 -8.13
N SER A 244 -13.96 24.11 -6.87
CA SER A 244 -13.58 25.46 -6.41
C SER A 244 -12.07 25.67 -6.42
N HIS A 245 -11.29 24.63 -6.11
CA HIS A 245 -9.83 24.67 -6.13
C HIS A 245 -9.24 24.41 -7.53
N PHE A 246 -9.92 23.64 -8.38
CA PHE A 246 -9.46 23.26 -9.71
C PHE A 246 -10.48 23.64 -10.79
N SER A 247 -10.47 24.90 -11.21
CA SER A 247 -11.34 25.40 -12.29
C SER A 247 -11.14 24.70 -13.65
N ALA A 248 -9.96 24.08 -13.84
CA ALA A 248 -9.65 23.28 -15.02
C ALA A 248 -10.35 21.90 -15.05
N LEU A 249 -11.03 21.49 -13.97
CA LEU A 249 -11.91 20.32 -13.98
C LEU A 249 -13.20 20.56 -14.78
N GLY A 250 -13.46 21.78 -15.23
CA GLY A 250 -14.65 22.10 -16.02
C GLY A 250 -15.62 23.01 -15.27
N LYS A 251 -16.49 23.68 -16.03
CA LYS A 251 -17.41 24.69 -15.48
C LYS A 251 -18.68 24.08 -14.90
N ASP A 252 -19.06 22.90 -15.39
CA ASP A 252 -20.24 22.16 -14.98
C ASP A 252 -19.92 20.68 -14.70
N ALA A 253 -20.93 19.96 -14.22
CA ALA A 253 -20.79 18.55 -13.86
C ALA A 253 -20.49 17.66 -15.08
N GLU A 254 -21.02 18.00 -16.26
CA GLU A 254 -20.85 17.22 -17.48
C GLU A 254 -19.41 17.31 -18.00
N GLU A 255 -18.83 18.51 -18.03
CA GLU A 255 -17.43 18.70 -18.42
C GLU A 255 -16.47 18.02 -17.43
N THR A 256 -16.80 18.09 -16.13
CA THR A 256 -16.04 17.40 -15.07
C THR A 256 -16.04 15.90 -15.26
N GLU A 257 -17.21 15.32 -15.52
CA GLU A 257 -17.35 13.88 -15.71
C GLU A 257 -16.66 13.39 -17.00
N ARG A 258 -16.65 14.23 -18.05
CA ARG A 258 -15.90 13.95 -19.28
C ARG A 258 -14.39 13.94 -19.03
N ILE A 259 -13.86 14.93 -18.30
CA ILE A 259 -12.43 14.99 -17.93
C ILE A 259 -12.06 13.80 -17.05
N TRP A 260 -12.92 13.45 -16.09
CA TRP A 260 -12.76 12.29 -15.24
C TRP A 260 -12.69 10.97 -16.03
N THR A 261 -13.66 10.74 -16.92
CA THR A 261 -13.70 9.54 -17.77
C THR A 261 -12.45 9.42 -18.65
N ALA A 262 -12.01 10.54 -19.23
CA ALA A 262 -10.79 10.59 -20.04
C ALA A 262 -9.54 10.31 -19.20
N SER A 263 -9.47 10.83 -17.98
CA SER A 263 -8.39 10.57 -17.01
C SER A 263 -8.25 9.08 -16.68
N VAL A 264 -9.36 8.44 -16.32
CA VAL A 264 -9.40 7.00 -16.00
C VAL A 264 -8.98 6.16 -17.19
N THR A 265 -9.53 6.46 -18.37
CA THR A 265 -9.22 5.74 -19.61
C THR A 265 -7.75 5.88 -19.98
N ARG A 266 -7.18 7.08 -19.86
CA ARG A 266 -5.78 7.35 -20.13
C ARG A 266 -4.86 6.60 -19.18
N LEU A 267 -5.15 6.60 -17.87
CA LEU A 267 -4.34 5.85 -16.91
C LEU A 267 -4.44 4.35 -17.17
N ALA A 268 -5.64 3.80 -17.41
CA ALA A 268 -5.82 2.40 -17.79
C ALA A 268 -5.02 2.03 -19.06
N ALA A 269 -4.99 2.92 -20.05
CA ALA A 269 -4.18 2.74 -21.26
C ALA A 269 -2.67 2.74 -20.98
N SER A 270 -2.19 3.46 -19.96
CA SER A 270 -0.76 3.50 -19.60
C SER A 270 -0.19 2.13 -19.19
N GLU A 271 -1.03 1.22 -18.68
CA GLU A 271 -0.65 -0.15 -18.37
C GLU A 271 -0.07 -0.87 -19.60
N HIS A 272 -0.62 -0.57 -20.79
CA HIS A 272 -0.26 -1.20 -22.07
C HIS A 272 1.16 -0.86 -22.54
N TYR A 273 1.83 0.12 -21.93
CA TYR A 273 3.22 0.48 -22.24
C TYR A 273 4.24 -0.09 -21.24
N ARG A 274 3.80 -0.77 -20.18
CA ARG A 274 4.69 -1.45 -19.23
C ARG A 274 5.22 -2.75 -19.85
N LEU A 275 6.55 -2.88 -19.87
CA LEU A 275 7.22 -4.16 -20.11
C LEU A 275 6.97 -5.10 -18.93
N LEU A 276 6.52 -6.31 -19.23
CA LEU A 276 6.28 -7.36 -18.27
C LEU A 276 7.60 -7.92 -17.75
N ASP A 277 7.63 -8.32 -16.48
CA ASP A 277 8.73 -9.14 -15.96
C ASP A 277 8.68 -10.57 -16.54
N CYS A 278 9.68 -11.39 -16.21
CA CYS A 278 9.76 -12.76 -16.75
C CYS A 278 8.60 -13.65 -16.26
N GLY A 279 8.20 -13.54 -14.99
CA GLY A 279 7.13 -14.34 -14.41
C GLY A 279 5.74 -13.91 -14.90
N GLU A 280 5.52 -12.61 -15.05
CA GLU A 280 4.33 -12.04 -15.67
C GLU A 280 4.20 -12.45 -17.13
N THR A 281 5.29 -12.39 -17.89
CA THR A 281 5.31 -12.81 -19.31
C THR A 281 4.98 -14.30 -19.44
N GLU A 282 5.54 -15.17 -18.59
CA GLU A 282 5.24 -16.60 -18.61
C GLU A 282 3.77 -16.87 -18.30
N ARG A 283 3.22 -16.22 -17.27
CA ARG A 283 1.84 -16.41 -16.85
C ARG A 283 0.86 -16.00 -17.95
N GLN A 284 1.08 -14.83 -18.55
CA GLN A 284 0.25 -14.35 -19.66
C GLN A 284 0.42 -15.21 -20.91
N LEU A 285 1.64 -15.60 -21.27
CA LEU A 285 1.87 -16.54 -22.37
C LEU A 285 1.16 -17.88 -22.11
N GLY A 286 1.20 -18.37 -20.87
CA GLY A 286 0.44 -19.56 -20.46
C GLY A 286 -1.05 -19.41 -20.79
N GLN A 287 -1.68 -18.32 -20.35
CA GLN A 287 -3.10 -18.04 -20.60
C GLN A 287 -3.44 -17.93 -22.09
N VAL A 288 -2.64 -17.20 -22.87
CA VAL A 288 -2.84 -17.02 -24.32
C VAL A 288 -2.77 -18.35 -25.09
N LEU A 289 -2.12 -19.38 -24.53
CA LEU A 289 -2.01 -20.70 -25.16
C LEU A 289 -3.18 -21.64 -24.85
N HIS A 290 -4.19 -21.18 -24.11
CA HIS A 290 -5.48 -21.87 -23.94
C HIS A 290 -6.48 -21.39 -24.99
N LEU A 291 -7.19 -22.34 -25.62
CA LEU A 291 -8.14 -22.11 -26.71
C LEU A 291 -9.51 -22.65 -26.32
N GLN A 292 -10.52 -21.80 -26.41
CA GLN A 292 -11.90 -22.25 -26.40
C GLN A 292 -12.36 -22.59 -27.82
N VAL A 293 -12.46 -23.89 -28.11
CA VAL A 293 -12.93 -24.36 -29.43
C VAL A 293 -14.29 -25.03 -29.29
N ARG A 294 -15.27 -24.53 -30.04
CA ARG A 294 -16.62 -25.08 -30.06
C ARG A 294 -16.71 -26.25 -31.05
N LYS A 295 -17.01 -27.45 -30.55
CA LYS A 295 -17.46 -28.59 -31.37
C LYS A 295 -18.94 -28.43 -31.69
N ALA A 296 -19.35 -28.76 -32.91
CA ALA A 296 -20.71 -28.56 -33.44
C ALA A 296 -21.80 -28.85 -32.38
N ASP A 297 -22.64 -27.85 -32.13
CA ASP A 297 -23.77 -27.80 -31.19
C ASP A 297 -23.49 -28.15 -29.71
N ARG A 298 -22.21 -28.24 -29.31
CA ARG A 298 -21.80 -28.39 -27.90
C ARG A 298 -21.31 -27.07 -27.32
N ALA A 299 -21.21 -27.03 -25.98
CA ALA A 299 -20.54 -25.95 -25.27
C ALA A 299 -19.07 -25.81 -25.70
N PRO A 300 -18.48 -24.60 -25.63
CA PRO A 300 -17.04 -24.40 -25.83
C PRO A 300 -16.24 -25.32 -24.91
N THR A 301 -15.24 -26.01 -25.46
CA THR A 301 -14.30 -26.82 -24.67
C THR A 301 -12.95 -26.11 -24.66
N ASP A 302 -12.34 -26.00 -23.49
CA ASP A 302 -10.99 -25.46 -23.34
C ASP A 302 -9.96 -26.52 -23.75
N TYR A 303 -9.00 -26.12 -24.58
CA TYR A 303 -7.88 -26.94 -25.03
C TYR A 303 -6.59 -26.15 -24.88
N THR A 304 -5.52 -26.82 -24.53
CA THR A 304 -4.17 -26.24 -24.67
C THR A 304 -3.74 -26.31 -26.14
N LEU A 305 -2.89 -25.38 -26.59
CA LEU A 305 -2.36 -25.38 -27.96
C LEU A 305 -1.66 -26.70 -28.33
N GLU A 306 -1.12 -27.42 -27.35
CA GLU A 306 -0.43 -28.70 -27.56
C GLU A 306 -1.39 -29.84 -27.93
N GLU A 307 -2.66 -29.68 -27.60
CA GLU A 307 -3.75 -30.58 -27.97
C GLU A 307 -4.33 -30.26 -29.35
N PHE A 308 -3.64 -29.44 -30.17
CA PHE A 308 -4.09 -29.08 -31.52
C PHE A 308 -4.57 -30.26 -32.39
N PRO A 309 -4.01 -31.50 -32.33
CA PRO A 309 -4.54 -32.59 -33.15
C PRO A 309 -6.01 -32.91 -32.86
N ALA A 310 -6.51 -32.62 -31.65
CA ALA A 310 -7.88 -32.90 -31.24
C ALA A 310 -8.92 -31.90 -31.80
N PHE A 311 -8.48 -30.71 -32.23
CA PHE A 311 -9.38 -29.63 -32.63
C PHE A 311 -9.02 -28.94 -33.96
N VAL A 312 -7.81 -29.14 -34.51
CA VAL A 312 -7.34 -28.47 -35.75
C VAL A 312 -8.23 -28.73 -36.97
N HIS A 313 -8.95 -29.85 -36.99
CA HIS A 313 -9.88 -30.22 -38.07
C HIS A 313 -11.23 -29.48 -38.00
N LEU A 314 -11.52 -28.82 -36.88
CA LEU A 314 -12.79 -28.10 -36.68
C LEU A 314 -12.74 -26.74 -37.37
N THR A 315 -13.82 -26.36 -38.04
CA THR A 315 -13.93 -25.03 -38.68
C THR A 315 -13.79 -23.90 -37.68
N ALA A 316 -14.29 -24.08 -36.45
CA ALA A 316 -14.18 -23.12 -35.35
C ALA A 316 -12.72 -22.87 -34.90
N ALA A 317 -11.80 -23.81 -35.13
CA ALA A 317 -10.41 -23.67 -34.74
C ALA A 317 -9.70 -22.53 -35.51
N LYS A 318 -10.15 -22.22 -36.73
CA LYS A 318 -9.56 -21.12 -37.52
C LYS A 318 -9.75 -19.76 -36.85
N ASN A 319 -10.92 -19.52 -36.24
CA ASN A 319 -11.17 -18.29 -35.49
C ASN A 319 -10.29 -18.25 -34.24
N ALA A 320 -10.25 -19.35 -33.48
CA ALA A 320 -9.40 -19.43 -32.29
C ALA A 320 -7.90 -19.21 -32.58
N PHE A 321 -7.40 -19.68 -33.74
CA PHE A 321 -6.02 -19.39 -34.17
C PHE A 321 -5.79 -17.93 -34.53
N ARG A 322 -6.79 -17.24 -35.09
CA ARG A 322 -6.70 -15.80 -35.36
C ARG A 322 -6.68 -15.01 -34.05
N ASP A 323 -7.55 -15.36 -33.12
CA ASP A 323 -7.67 -14.68 -31.83
C ASP A 323 -6.36 -14.82 -31.03
N ILE A 324 -5.78 -16.03 -30.96
CA ILE A 324 -4.44 -16.21 -30.39
C ILE A 324 -3.35 -15.44 -31.14
N ALA A 325 -3.40 -15.38 -32.47
CA ALA A 325 -2.38 -14.65 -33.23
C ALA A 325 -2.39 -13.16 -32.88
N GLU A 326 -3.57 -12.57 -32.68
CA GLU A 326 -3.75 -11.20 -32.22
C GLU A 326 -3.26 -11.02 -30.78
N GLU A 327 -3.63 -11.92 -29.86
CA GLU A 327 -3.17 -11.87 -28.46
C GLU A 327 -1.64 -12.03 -28.32
N LEU A 328 -1.03 -12.96 -29.07
CA LEU A 328 0.42 -13.12 -29.10
C LEU A 328 1.13 -11.89 -29.68
N LEU A 329 0.50 -11.20 -30.65
CA LEU A 329 1.04 -9.96 -31.20
C LEU A 329 1.02 -8.85 -30.15
N LEU A 330 -0.09 -8.68 -29.44
CA LEU A 330 -0.21 -7.72 -28.34
C LEU A 330 0.79 -8.02 -27.22
N LEU A 331 0.89 -9.29 -26.81
CA LEU A 331 1.86 -9.73 -25.81
C LEU A 331 3.30 -9.44 -26.24
N SER A 332 3.64 -9.62 -27.53
CA SER A 332 5.00 -9.39 -28.04
C SER A 332 5.50 -7.95 -27.88
N GLY A 333 4.59 -6.98 -27.84
CA GLY A 333 4.92 -5.57 -27.63
C GLY A 333 5.33 -5.26 -26.19
N ARG A 334 4.86 -6.05 -25.21
CA ARG A 334 5.07 -5.82 -23.77
C ARG A 334 5.92 -6.90 -23.10
N ALA A 335 6.09 -8.05 -23.72
CA ALA A 335 6.78 -9.18 -23.13
C ALA A 335 8.24 -8.87 -22.77
N ASN A 336 8.73 -9.57 -21.75
CA ASN A 336 10.13 -9.51 -21.40
C ASN A 336 11.02 -9.86 -22.63
N PRO A 337 12.10 -9.11 -22.89
CA PRO A 337 12.97 -9.35 -24.05
C PRO A 337 13.46 -10.80 -24.19
N LEU A 338 13.64 -11.53 -23.08
CA LEU A 338 14.06 -12.93 -23.09
C LEU A 338 13.04 -13.87 -23.73
N TYR A 339 11.75 -13.52 -23.70
CA TYR A 339 10.66 -14.31 -24.29
C TYR A 339 10.43 -14.03 -25.77
N ARG A 340 11.04 -13.00 -26.36
CA ARG A 340 10.85 -12.65 -27.79
C ARG A 340 11.07 -13.83 -28.75
N PRO A 341 12.13 -14.67 -28.60
CA PRO A 341 12.32 -15.82 -29.48
C PRO A 341 11.23 -16.87 -29.34
N VAL A 342 10.74 -17.09 -28.11
CA VAL A 342 9.67 -18.04 -27.80
C VAL A 342 8.34 -17.57 -28.39
N LEU A 343 7.98 -16.30 -28.18
CA LEU A 343 6.76 -15.70 -28.72
C LEU A 343 6.75 -15.73 -30.25
N THR A 344 7.87 -15.40 -30.89
CA THR A 344 8.04 -15.49 -32.34
C THR A 344 7.80 -16.91 -32.84
N GLU A 345 8.25 -17.92 -32.10
CA GLU A 345 8.06 -19.33 -32.47
C GLU A 345 6.59 -19.75 -32.36
N TYR A 346 5.88 -19.35 -31.29
CA TYR A 346 4.44 -19.60 -31.18
C TYR A 346 3.63 -18.90 -32.28
N GLN A 347 3.94 -17.64 -32.61
CA GLN A 347 3.30 -16.94 -33.74
C GLN A 347 3.49 -17.68 -35.06
N ARG A 348 4.69 -18.23 -35.31
CA ARG A 348 4.96 -19.06 -36.50
C ARG A 348 4.17 -20.37 -36.48
N ILE A 349 4.06 -21.03 -35.33
CA ILE A 349 3.28 -22.26 -35.17
C ILE A 349 1.80 -22.00 -35.46
N ILE A 350 1.23 -20.95 -34.86
CA ILE A 350 -0.15 -20.54 -35.08
C ILE A 350 -0.40 -20.19 -36.56
N GLY A 351 0.52 -19.46 -37.19
CA GLY A 351 0.44 -19.17 -38.63
C GLY A 351 0.46 -20.40 -39.53
N LEU A 352 1.12 -21.50 -39.11
CA LEU A 352 1.07 -22.78 -39.83
C LEU A 352 -0.24 -23.54 -39.58
N LEU A 353 -0.71 -23.58 -38.33
CA LEU A 353 -1.97 -24.21 -37.95
C LEU A 353 -3.17 -23.56 -38.63
N ALA A 354 -3.20 -22.23 -38.70
CA ALA A 354 -4.24 -21.47 -39.42
C ALA A 354 -4.29 -21.82 -40.92
N ARG A 355 -3.15 -22.23 -41.50
CA ARG A 355 -3.02 -22.70 -42.89
C ARG A 355 -3.23 -24.21 -43.05
N GLY A 356 -3.57 -24.92 -41.97
CA GLY A 356 -3.76 -26.38 -41.96
C GLY A 356 -2.47 -27.20 -42.07
N LYS A 357 -1.29 -26.58 -41.91
CA LYS A 357 0.00 -27.28 -41.97
C LYS A 357 0.33 -27.83 -40.59
N THR A 358 0.22 -29.14 -40.38
CA THR A 358 0.44 -29.79 -39.08
C THR A 358 1.78 -30.51 -38.95
N ASN A 359 2.56 -30.59 -40.03
CA ASN A 359 3.83 -31.33 -40.02
C ASN A 359 4.84 -30.74 -39.04
N ARG A 360 5.45 -31.60 -38.20
CA ARG A 360 6.44 -31.27 -37.16
C ARG A 360 5.98 -30.24 -36.11
N ILE A 361 4.69 -29.93 -36.02
CA ILE A 361 4.21 -28.93 -35.06
C ILE A 361 4.39 -29.40 -33.62
N SER A 362 4.12 -30.67 -33.33
CA SER A 362 4.31 -31.22 -31.97
C SER A 362 5.76 -31.11 -31.50
N GLU A 363 6.74 -31.35 -32.39
CA GLU A 363 8.17 -31.20 -32.08
C GLU A 363 8.54 -29.73 -31.80
N ARG A 364 8.02 -28.80 -32.62
CA ARG A 364 8.25 -27.37 -32.44
C ARG A 364 7.63 -26.82 -31.16
N LEU A 365 6.41 -27.27 -30.82
CA LEU A 365 5.75 -26.94 -29.56
C LEU A 365 6.55 -27.45 -28.35
N ALA A 366 7.03 -28.70 -28.40
CA ALA A 366 7.87 -29.26 -27.34
C ALA A 366 9.17 -28.46 -27.16
N LYS A 367 9.81 -28.04 -28.26
CA LYS A 367 11.00 -27.18 -28.22
C LYS A 367 10.72 -25.79 -27.63
N ALA A 368 9.60 -25.17 -28.02
CA ALA A 368 9.17 -23.88 -27.49
C ALA A 368 8.88 -23.97 -25.98
N ARG A 369 8.22 -25.04 -25.53
CA ARG A 369 7.98 -25.33 -24.10
C ARG A 369 9.30 -25.51 -23.34
N GLY A 370 10.23 -26.30 -23.86
CA GLY A 370 11.55 -26.49 -23.23
C GLY A 370 12.34 -25.18 -23.10
N ALA A 371 12.20 -24.26 -24.07
CA ALA A 371 12.80 -22.92 -23.99
C ALA A 371 12.16 -22.06 -22.88
N ARG A 372 10.83 -22.09 -22.73
CA ARG A 372 10.12 -21.42 -21.61
C ARG A 372 10.61 -21.92 -20.26
N GLU A 373 10.63 -23.24 -20.08
CA GLU A 373 11.10 -23.88 -18.85
C GLU A 373 12.55 -23.53 -18.53
N GLN A 374 13.41 -23.40 -19.54
CA GLN A 374 14.80 -22.99 -19.36
C GLN A 374 14.91 -21.53 -18.92
N ILE A 375 14.13 -20.62 -19.52
CA ILE A 375 14.08 -19.21 -19.11
C ILE A 375 13.62 -19.12 -17.66
N ASN A 376 12.51 -19.79 -17.30
CA ASN A 376 11.99 -19.77 -15.93
C ASN A 376 12.95 -20.36 -14.91
N ARG A 377 13.62 -21.49 -15.21
CA ARG A 377 14.63 -22.06 -14.31
C ARG A 377 15.79 -21.12 -14.06
N ARG A 378 16.26 -20.42 -15.10
CA ARG A 378 17.35 -19.44 -14.97
C ARG A 378 16.92 -18.21 -14.17
N MET A 379 15.74 -17.67 -14.46
CA MET A 379 15.22 -16.50 -13.75
C MET A 379 14.90 -16.80 -12.29
N GLY A 380 14.26 -17.94 -12.02
CA GLY A 380 14.05 -18.43 -10.66
C GLY A 380 15.35 -18.65 -9.91
N GLY A 381 16.38 -19.22 -10.56
CA GLY A 381 17.71 -19.33 -9.95
C GLY A 381 18.39 -17.99 -9.66
N ILE A 382 18.15 -16.96 -10.48
CA ILE A 382 18.62 -15.60 -10.22
C ILE A 382 17.84 -14.98 -9.06
N GLU A 383 16.51 -15.14 -9.01
CA GLU A 383 15.68 -14.68 -7.90
C GLU A 383 16.06 -15.37 -6.60
N ASP A 384 16.23 -16.69 -6.59
CA ASP A 384 16.66 -17.47 -5.43
C ASP A 384 18.06 -17.05 -4.97
N TYR A 385 18.98 -16.81 -5.91
CA TYR A 385 20.30 -16.29 -5.59
C TYR A 385 20.24 -14.87 -5.03
N MET A 386 19.42 -13.99 -5.62
CA MET A 386 19.24 -12.61 -5.13
C MET A 386 18.57 -12.61 -3.77
N ASN A 387 17.56 -13.45 -3.53
CA ASN A 387 16.91 -13.65 -2.24
C ASN A 387 17.88 -14.22 -1.20
N TRP A 388 18.66 -15.24 -1.57
CA TRP A 388 19.69 -15.79 -0.70
C TRP A 388 20.77 -14.75 -0.40
N PHE A 389 21.24 -14.01 -1.40
CA PHE A 389 22.22 -12.94 -1.25
C PHE A 389 21.65 -11.81 -0.39
N GLU A 390 20.40 -11.39 -0.61
CA GLU A 390 19.69 -10.43 0.23
C GLU A 390 19.55 -10.90 1.68
N ALA A 391 19.29 -12.20 1.88
CA ALA A 391 19.14 -12.81 3.20
C ALA A 391 20.46 -13.08 3.92
N THR A 392 21.57 -13.31 3.22
CA THR A 392 22.83 -13.80 3.81
C THR A 392 24.04 -12.88 3.63
N GLN A 393 24.05 -12.03 2.61
CA GLN A 393 25.24 -11.28 2.16
C GLN A 393 24.97 -9.78 1.92
N ALA A 394 23.72 -9.37 1.71
CA ALA A 394 23.40 -7.97 1.53
C ALA A 394 23.62 -7.22 2.83
N ARG A 395 24.68 -6.40 2.84
CA ARG A 395 24.87 -5.34 3.84
C ARG A 395 23.80 -4.24 3.72
N SER A 396 22.95 -4.30 2.68
CA SER A 396 21.87 -3.36 2.38
C SER A 396 20.78 -4.02 1.51
N THR A 397 19.79 -4.67 2.13
CA THR A 397 18.42 -4.71 1.59
C THR A 397 17.90 -3.27 1.59
N SER A 398 17.09 -2.85 0.60
CA SER A 398 16.60 -1.48 0.39
C SER A 398 16.55 -0.66 1.70
N GLY A 399 17.54 0.22 1.88
CA GLY A 399 18.06 0.65 3.19
C GLY A 399 17.17 1.59 3.99
N ALA A 400 15.95 1.17 4.32
CA ALA A 400 15.10 1.82 5.32
C ALA A 400 14.53 0.86 6.36
N PHE A 401 14.41 -0.44 6.05
CA PHE A 401 13.69 -1.39 6.93
C PHE A 401 14.47 -2.61 7.39
N HIS A 402 15.73 -2.79 6.98
CA HIS A 402 16.58 -3.85 7.56
C HIS A 402 16.63 -3.72 9.09
N ASP A 403 16.80 -2.49 9.56
CA ASP A 403 16.82 -2.14 10.97
C ASP A 403 15.46 -2.39 11.66
N TYR A 404 14.34 -2.15 10.96
CA TYR A 404 13.00 -2.38 11.47
C TYR A 404 12.68 -3.88 11.66
N PHE A 405 13.02 -4.72 10.68
CA PHE A 405 12.77 -6.16 10.75
C PHE A 405 13.72 -6.88 11.72
N GLN A 406 15.00 -6.49 11.72
CA GLN A 406 15.98 -7.04 12.67
C GLN A 406 15.61 -6.68 14.12
N ALA A 407 15.09 -5.47 14.35
CA ALA A 407 14.59 -5.04 15.66
C ALA A 407 13.43 -5.92 16.17
N ALA A 408 12.44 -6.17 15.32
CA ALA A 408 11.29 -7.01 15.66
C ALA A 408 11.66 -8.48 15.91
N GLU A 409 12.62 -9.03 15.16
CA GLU A 409 13.20 -10.36 15.42
C GLU A 409 14.02 -10.41 16.71
N LEU A 410 14.81 -9.37 17.01
CA LEU A 410 15.56 -9.25 18.27
C LEU A 410 14.61 -9.12 19.46
N ALA A 411 13.47 -8.44 19.32
CA ALA A 411 12.44 -8.36 20.34
C ALA A 411 11.73 -9.71 20.59
N THR A 412 11.52 -10.53 19.56
CA THR A 412 11.02 -11.91 19.73
C THR A 412 12.04 -12.80 20.43
N LYS A 413 13.34 -12.64 20.12
CA LYS A 413 14.42 -13.31 20.84
C LYS A 413 14.57 -12.84 22.30
N GLN A 414 14.39 -11.54 22.57
CA GLN A 414 14.40 -10.98 23.94
C GLN A 414 13.18 -11.39 24.77
N LYS A 415 11.96 -11.45 24.17
CA LYS A 415 10.78 -12.04 24.84
C LYS A 415 11.04 -13.50 25.24
N ARG A 416 11.82 -14.25 24.45
CA ARG A 416 12.27 -15.61 24.78
C ARG A 416 13.39 -15.68 25.85
N HIS A 417 13.97 -14.57 26.29
CA HIS A 417 15.11 -14.55 27.21
C HIS A 417 14.92 -13.75 28.51
N ARG A 418 13.72 -13.19 28.77
CA ARG A 418 13.40 -12.65 30.10
C ARG A 418 13.13 -13.79 31.09
N ARG A 419 14.20 -14.29 31.70
CA ARG A 419 14.14 -15.00 32.99
C ARG A 419 14.19 -13.97 34.12
N ASP A 420 13.16 -13.14 34.20
CA ASP A 420 13.00 -12.25 35.34
C ASP A 420 12.40 -13.06 36.51
N PRO A 421 12.74 -12.77 37.78
CA PRO A 421 12.24 -13.54 38.93
C PRO A 421 10.71 -13.63 39.02
N ILE A 422 10.01 -12.64 38.44
CA ILE A 422 8.56 -12.58 38.35
C ILE A 422 8.02 -13.52 37.26
N SER A 423 8.71 -13.66 36.12
CA SER A 423 8.34 -14.60 35.06
C SER A 423 8.47 -16.04 35.53
N VAL A 424 9.52 -16.36 36.29
CA VAL A 424 9.70 -17.68 36.91
C VAL A 424 8.59 -17.98 37.93
N TYR A 425 8.10 -16.96 38.65
CA TYR A 425 6.99 -17.10 39.60
C TYR A 425 5.64 -17.31 38.89
N LEU A 426 5.41 -16.64 37.75
CA LEU A 426 4.20 -16.81 36.93
C LEU A 426 4.18 -18.17 36.21
N ASP A 427 5.30 -18.61 35.67
CA ASP A 427 5.43 -19.94 35.04
C ASP A 427 5.22 -21.07 36.07
N ALA A 428 5.66 -20.87 37.32
CA ALA A 428 5.44 -21.83 38.42
C ALA A 428 3.98 -21.89 38.88
N LEU A 429 3.27 -20.75 38.86
CA LEU A 429 1.83 -20.68 39.15
C LEU A 429 1.00 -21.34 38.03
N GLU A 430 1.38 -21.16 36.77
CA GLU A 430 0.70 -21.76 35.62
C GLU A 430 0.85 -23.29 35.60
N ALA A 431 2.01 -23.81 36.03
CA ALA A 431 2.24 -25.25 36.19
C ALA A 431 1.43 -25.89 37.35
N GLN A 432 1.04 -25.11 38.37
CA GLN A 432 0.20 -25.60 39.47
C GLN A 432 -1.31 -25.58 39.15
N LEU A 433 -1.73 -24.79 38.16
CA LEU A 433 -3.12 -24.71 37.71
C LEU A 433 -3.49 -25.79 36.67
N GLN A 434 -2.51 -26.54 36.17
CA GLN A 434 -2.70 -27.65 35.23
C GLN A 434 -2.60 -29.04 35.90
N GLN A 435 -2.67 -29.11 37.24
CA GLN A 435 -2.83 -30.37 37.99
C GLN A 435 -4.24 -30.53 38.54
#